data_AF-A0A2T7U5B9-F1
#
_entry.id   AF-A0A2T7U5B9-F1
#
_cell.length_a   1.000
_cell.length_b   1.000
_cell.length_c   1.000
_cell.angle_alpha   90.00
_cell.angle_beta   90.00
_cell.angle_gamma   90.00
#
_symmetry.space_group_name_H-M   'P 1'
#
loop_
_entity.id
_entity.type
_entity.pdbx_description
1 polymer ?
#
loop_
_entity_poly.entity_id
_entity_poly.type
_entity_poly.pdbx_seq_one_letter_code
_entity_poly.pdbx_strand_id
1 'polypeptide(L)'
;MAYQTESSVTESWGSVEFRATIEDHSLVKSLQAILKEIDDQYERERQSLITALPDTCVKDRALFMLESRYYQRRENYLRELAALEGL
;
A
#
# COMPACT_ATOMS: atom_id res chain seq x y z
N MET A 1 -56.89 -7.22 -15.48
CA MET A 1 -55.57 -7.27 -16.14
C MET A 1 -54.71 -6.22 -15.43
N ALA A 2 -53.93 -6.55 -14.41
CA ALA A 2 -52.61 -7.21 -14.45
C ALA A 2 -51.59 -6.32 -15.22
N TYR A 3 -50.45 -5.85 -14.70
CA TYR A 3 -49.57 -6.38 -13.64
C TYR A 3 -48.80 -5.26 -12.90
N GLN A 4 -48.49 -5.58 -11.66
CA GLN A 4 -47.51 -4.96 -10.76
C GLN A 4 -46.14 -5.61 -11.00
N THR A 5 -45.05 -4.82 -11.12
CA THR A 5 -43.76 -5.17 -10.50
C THR A 5 -42.75 -4.02 -10.56
N GLU A 6 -42.34 -3.62 -9.36
CA GLU A 6 -41.10 -2.91 -9.04
C GLU A 6 -39.89 -3.73 -9.54
N SER A 7 -38.82 -3.07 -9.98
CA SER A 7 -37.44 -3.54 -9.80
C SER A 7 -36.46 -2.47 -10.28
N SER A 8 -36.15 -1.51 -9.40
CA SER A 8 -34.92 -0.72 -9.50
C SER A 8 -33.82 -1.50 -8.80
N VAL A 9 -33.35 -2.58 -9.43
CA VAL A 9 -32.15 -3.32 -9.00
C VAL A 9 -31.40 -3.67 -10.26
N THR A 10 -30.36 -2.90 -10.60
CA THR A 10 -29.15 -3.40 -11.30
C THR A 10 -28.19 -2.24 -11.59
N GLU A 11 -27.49 -1.70 -10.58
CA GLU A 11 -26.20 -1.00 -10.85
C GLU A 11 -25.14 -1.28 -9.77
N SER A 12 -25.28 -2.34 -8.97
CA SER A 12 -24.22 -2.75 -8.02
C SER A 12 -23.13 -3.62 -8.66
N TRP A 13 -23.29 -4.03 -9.91
CA TRP A 13 -22.38 -4.98 -10.58
C TRP A 13 -21.14 -4.30 -11.17
N GLY A 14 -21.23 -3.03 -11.57
CA GLY A 14 -20.11 -2.31 -12.20
C GLY A 14 -18.95 -2.03 -11.25
N SER A 15 -19.21 -1.75 -9.97
CA SER A 15 -18.14 -1.41 -9.02
C SER A 15 -17.28 -2.62 -8.60
N VAL A 16 -17.86 -3.81 -8.55
CA VAL A 16 -17.13 -5.04 -8.15
C VAL A 16 -16.25 -5.54 -9.29
N GLU A 17 -16.77 -5.54 -10.51
CA GLU A 17 -16.02 -5.96 -11.71
C GLU A 17 -14.87 -4.99 -12.02
N PHE A 18 -15.10 -3.68 -11.91
CA PHE A 18 -14.07 -2.66 -12.14
C PHE A 18 -12.92 -2.76 -11.13
N ARG A 19 -13.22 -2.98 -9.85
CA ARG A 19 -12.20 -3.13 -8.81
C ARG A 19 -11.35 -4.39 -9.00
N ALA A 20 -11.97 -5.50 -9.42
CA ALA A 20 -11.25 -6.74 -9.78
C ALA A 20 -10.30 -6.53 -10.97
N THR A 21 -10.69 -5.72 -11.97
CA THR A 21 -9.80 -5.42 -13.12
C THR A 21 -8.60 -4.54 -12.77
N ILE A 22 -8.73 -3.66 -11.76
CA ILE A 22 -7.65 -2.79 -11.30
C ILE A 22 -6.63 -3.58 -10.46
N GLU A 23 -7.09 -4.45 -9.56
CA GLU A 23 -6.21 -5.29 -8.74
C GLU A 23 -5.36 -6.25 -9.60
N ASP A 24 -5.88 -6.69 -10.74
CA ASP A 24 -5.14 -7.52 -11.69
C ASP A 24 -4.21 -6.75 -12.64
N HIS A 25 -4.24 -5.42 -12.62
CA HIS A 25 -3.45 -4.56 -13.48
C HIS A 25 -1.95 -4.67 -13.14
N SER A 26 -1.11 -4.86 -14.15
CA SER A 26 0.34 -5.09 -13.98
C SER A 26 1.06 -3.97 -13.22
N LEU A 27 0.58 -2.73 -13.34
CA LEU A 27 1.10 -1.57 -12.59
C LEU A 27 0.74 -1.61 -11.10
N VAL A 28 -0.47 -2.06 -10.75
CA VAL A 28 -0.90 -2.18 -9.34
C VAL A 28 -0.05 -3.25 -8.66
N LYS A 29 0.13 -4.40 -9.33
CA LYS A 29 1.01 -5.48 -8.85
C LYS A 29 2.46 -5.03 -8.70
N SER A 30 2.99 -4.22 -9.63
CA SER A 30 4.36 -3.71 -9.51
C SER A 30 4.53 -2.72 -8.37
N LEU A 31 3.57 -1.81 -8.15
CA LEU A 31 3.57 -0.90 -7.00
C LEU A 31 3.48 -1.65 -5.66
N GLN A 32 2.60 -2.65 -5.58
CA GLN A 32 2.53 -3.53 -4.40
C GLN A 32 3.85 -4.26 -4.15
N ALA A 33 4.51 -4.76 -5.20
CA ALA A 33 5.83 -5.39 -5.09
C ALA A 33 6.92 -4.41 -4.62
N ILE A 34 6.89 -3.16 -5.12
CA ILE A 34 7.81 -2.10 -4.69
C ILE A 34 7.58 -1.76 -3.22
N LEU A 35 6.33 -1.61 -2.78
CA LEU A 35 5.99 -1.37 -1.38
C LEU A 35 6.52 -2.48 -0.48
N LYS A 36 6.34 -3.74 -0.89
CA LYS A 36 6.88 -4.90 -0.17
C LYS A 36 8.41 -4.85 -0.07
N GLU A 37 9.11 -4.58 -1.16
CA GLU A 37 10.58 -4.47 -1.15
C GLU A 37 11.06 -3.33 -0.23
N ILE A 38 10.33 -2.21 -0.17
CA ILE A 38 10.63 -1.11 0.76
C ILE A 38 10.46 -1.56 2.22
N ASP A 39 9.39 -2.28 2.52
CA ASP A 39 9.12 -2.84 3.85
C ASP A 39 10.23 -3.84 4.25
N ASP A 40 10.61 -4.75 3.34
CA ASP A 40 11.65 -5.76 3.56
C ASP A 40 13.05 -5.12 3.70
N GLN A 41 13.36 -4.07 2.93
CA GLN A 41 14.61 -3.33 3.05
C GLN A 41 14.70 -2.57 4.37
N TYR A 42 13.60 -1.92 4.79
CA TYR A 42 13.54 -1.23 6.07
C TYR A 42 13.83 -2.18 7.23
N GLU A 43 13.19 -3.35 7.27
CA GLU A 43 13.40 -4.28 8.38
C GLU A 43 14.83 -4.83 8.40
N ARG A 44 15.41 -5.12 7.23
CA ARG A 44 16.83 -5.52 7.12
C ARG A 44 17.78 -4.45 7.65
N GLU A 45 17.59 -3.20 7.26
CA GLU A 45 18.42 -2.08 7.73
C GLU A 45 18.23 -1.82 9.23
N ARG A 46 16.99 -1.88 9.71
CA ARG A 46 16.64 -1.74 11.13
C ARG A 46 17.35 -2.81 11.96
N GLN A 47 17.26 -4.08 11.56
CA GLN A 47 17.93 -5.18 12.24
C GLN A 47 19.47 -5.05 12.18
N SER A 48 20.01 -4.57 11.05
CA SER A 48 21.43 -4.29 10.90
C SER A 48 21.88 -3.21 11.90
N LEU A 49 21.16 -2.10 12.02
CA LEU A 49 21.47 -1.05 13.00
C LEU A 49 21.34 -1.55 14.45
N ILE A 50 20.33 -2.37 14.74
CA ILE A 50 20.15 -2.98 16.07
C ILE A 50 21.36 -3.85 16.45
N THR A 51 21.91 -4.58 15.48
CA THR A 51 23.00 -5.53 15.69
C THR A 51 24.37 -4.85 15.68
N ALA A 52 24.56 -3.83 14.83
CA ALA A 52 25.86 -3.18 14.63
C ALA A 52 26.16 -2.09 15.67
N LEU A 53 25.12 -1.43 16.21
CA LEU A 53 25.31 -0.33 17.14
C LEU A 53 25.02 -0.76 18.58
N PRO A 54 25.89 -0.38 19.54
CA PRO A 54 25.56 -0.50 20.96
C PRO A 54 24.38 0.41 21.30
N ASP A 55 23.64 0.06 22.36
CA ASP A 55 22.50 0.84 22.86
C ASP A 55 22.96 2.22 23.32
N THR A 56 22.84 3.19 22.41
CA THR A 56 23.37 4.53 22.52
C THR A 56 22.40 5.52 21.88
N CYS A 57 22.49 6.79 22.27
CA CYS A 57 21.72 7.86 21.64
C CYS A 57 21.96 7.96 20.11
N VAL A 58 23.11 7.50 19.63
CA VAL A 58 23.44 7.44 18.19
C VAL A 58 22.59 6.38 17.49
N LYS A 59 22.41 5.21 18.11
CA LYS A 59 21.52 4.15 17.61
C LYS A 59 20.08 4.64 17.52
N ASP A 60 19.57 5.27 18.57
CA ASP A 60 18.20 5.80 18.58
C ASP A 60 17.99 6.83 17.47
N ARG A 61 18.95 7.74 17.30
CA ARG A 61 18.90 8.75 16.22
C ARG A 61 18.98 8.12 14.83
N ALA A 62 19.82 7.10 14.64
CA ALA A 62 19.94 6.40 13.37
C ALA A 62 18.62 5.66 13.01
N LEU A 63 18.01 4.99 13.99
CA LEU A 63 16.72 4.33 13.84
C LEU A 63 15.60 5.32 13.50
N PHE A 64 15.54 6.45 14.20
CA PHE A 64 14.56 7.51 13.91
C PHE A 64 14.72 8.07 12.49
N MET A 65 15.95 8.34 12.06
CA MET A 65 16.21 8.82 10.69
C MET A 65 15.88 7.77 9.64
N LEU A 66 16.13 6.49 9.91
CA LEU A 66 15.75 5.39 9.04
C LEU A 66 14.22 5.31 8.89
N GLU A 67 13.50 5.32 10.01
CA GLU A 67 12.04 5.27 10.05
C GLU A 67 11.40 6.46 9.33
N SER A 68 11.91 7.67 9.55
CA SER A 68 11.40 8.86 8.85
C SER A 68 11.54 8.75 7.33
N ARG A 69 12.69 8.26 6.83
CA ARG A 69 12.90 8.07 5.38
C ARG A 69 12.03 6.95 4.82
N TYR A 70 11.86 5.87 5.58
CA TYR A 70 10.99 4.78 5.21
C TYR A 70 9.55 5.26 5.01
N TYR A 71 8.98 5.97 5.98
CA TYR A 71 7.61 6.47 5.86
C TYR A 71 7.44 7.44 4.69
N GLN A 72 8.36 8.39 4.52
CA GLN A 72 8.31 9.33 3.39
C GLN A 72 8.32 8.61 2.04
N ARG A 73 9.20 7.62 1.88
CA ARG A 73 9.29 6.86 0.63
C ARG A 73 8.06 6.01 0.40
N ARG A 74 7.60 5.29 1.43
CA ARG A 74 6.42 4.41 1.37
C ARG A 74 5.14 5.20 1.07
N GLU A 75 4.98 6.36 1.68
CA GLU A 75 3.82 7.23 1.46
C GLU A 75 3.66 7.66 0.00
N ASN A 76 4.77 7.97 -0.69
CA ASN A 76 4.71 8.34 -2.11
C ASN A 76 4.09 7.22 -2.96
N TYR A 77 4.53 5.98 -2.78
CA TYR A 77 3.98 4.83 -3.52
C TYR A 77 2.57 4.47 -3.10
N LEU A 78 2.19 4.67 -1.83
CA LEU A 78 0.80 4.50 -1.39
C LEU A 78 -0.13 5.51 -2.04
N ARG A 79 0.29 6.77 -2.21
CA ARG A 79 -0.50 7.78 -2.93
C ARG A 79 -0.65 7.42 -4.40
N GLU A 80 0.41 6.93 -5.04
CA GLU A 80 0.33 6.45 -6.43
C GLU A 80 -0.62 5.25 -6.56
N LEU A 81 -0.56 4.31 -5.62
CA LEU A 81 -1.45 3.16 -5.58
C LEU A 81 -2.91 3.58 -5.38
N ALA A 82 -3.19 4.47 -4.42
CA ALA A 82 -4.54 4.99 -4.17
C ALA A 82 -5.11 5.72 -5.40
N ALA A 83 -4.29 6.52 -6.09
CA ALA A 83 -4.69 7.20 -7.32
C ALA A 83 -5.07 6.24 -8.45
N LEU A 84 -4.45 5.05 -8.52
CA LEU A 84 -4.78 4.01 -9.49
C LEU A 84 -6.02 3.20 -9.08
N GLU A 85 -6.23 3.00 -7.79
CA GLU A 85 -7.40 2.32 -7.23
C GLU A 85 -8.66 3.21 -7.18
N GLY A 86 -8.50 4.50 -7.43
CA GLY A 86 -9.59 5.48 -7.37
C GLY A 86 -10.06 5.79 -5.94
N LEU A 87 -9.17 5.64 -4.97
CA LEU A 87 -9.38 5.90 -3.53
C LEU A 87 -9.00 7.33 -3.12
#